data_AF-A0A0E4B8L0-F1
#
_entry.id   AF-A0A0E4B8L0-F1
#
_cell.length_a   1.000
_cell.length_b   1.000
_cell.length_c   1.000
_cell.angle_alpha   90.00
_cell.angle_beta   90.00
_cell.angle_gamma   90.00
#
_symmetry.space_group_name_H-M   'P 1'
#
loop_
_entity.id
_entity.type
_entity.pdbx_description
1 polymer ?
#
loop_
_entity_poly.entity_id
_entity_poly.type
_entity_poly.pdbx_seq_one_letter_code
_entity_poly.pdbx_strand_id
1 'polypeptide(L)'
;MAFASLVALVSLAAAVTAAPAANKATCPDGTQSTTRRAAPFVPRDQNLQDNLFLGDCGEDAHEAIRLTFHDAIAISQSQGSQAGGGADGSMLIFPTVEPLLTANNGISDSVNNLLHFLPLHPVSAGDLVQFAGAVALSNCPGAPQLEFLAGRPNATAPAVDGLIPEPQDSVDKILARFEDAGGFTPFEVVSLLASHSIARADKVDETIDAAPFDTTPFTFDTQVFLEVLLKGVGFPGTPNNTGEVESPLPVGSGTDTGELRLQSDFVLARDSRTACFWQGFVNEQEFMAASFKAAMSKLAVLGQNRADLIDCSDVVPVPKPAVNKPASFPATTGPQDLEISCAAQQFPTLTTDAGAQQTLVPHCSDGAMSCTTVQFDGPASDSS
;
A
#
# COMPACT_ATOMS: atom_id res chain seq x y z
N MET A 1 69.31 -8.68 40.07
CA MET A 1 68.69 -7.95 38.94
C MET A 1 67.23 -8.36 38.88
N ALA A 2 66.32 -7.50 39.33
CA ALA A 2 64.89 -7.74 39.30
C ALA A 2 64.24 -6.51 38.65
N PHE A 3 63.75 -6.67 37.42
CA PHE A 3 63.00 -5.66 36.70
C PHE A 3 61.55 -5.71 37.21
N ALA A 4 61.10 -4.62 37.84
CA ALA A 4 59.70 -4.39 38.15
C ALA A 4 59.04 -3.75 36.92
N SER A 5 58.14 -4.49 36.26
CA SER A 5 57.34 -3.98 35.15
C SER A 5 56.20 -3.12 35.67
N LEU A 6 56.20 -1.84 35.30
CA LEU A 6 55.09 -0.91 35.49
C LEU A 6 53.96 -1.25 34.51
N VAL A 7 52.77 -1.59 35.01
CA VAL A 7 51.55 -1.71 34.19
C VAL A 7 50.95 -0.31 34.06
N ALA A 8 50.98 0.27 32.85
CA ALA A 8 50.28 1.50 32.53
C ALA A 8 48.81 1.18 32.17
N LEU A 9 47.88 1.66 33.00
CA LEU A 9 46.44 1.68 32.70
C LEU A 9 46.16 2.82 31.71
N VAL A 10 45.85 2.47 30.46
CA VAL A 10 45.33 3.42 29.46
C VAL A 10 43.82 3.52 29.66
N SER A 11 43.35 4.66 30.15
CA SER A 11 41.94 5.01 30.20
C SER A 11 41.45 5.40 28.80
N LEU A 12 40.64 4.53 28.20
CA LEU A 12 39.95 4.81 26.93
C LEU A 12 38.79 5.77 27.21
N ALA A 13 38.97 7.06 26.94
CA ALA A 13 37.88 8.03 26.97
C ALA A 13 37.02 7.87 25.71
N ALA A 14 35.84 7.27 25.84
CA ALA A 14 34.83 7.28 24.79
C ALA A 14 34.26 8.70 24.69
N ALA A 15 34.61 9.43 23.64
CA ALA A 15 33.95 10.67 23.28
C ALA A 15 32.56 10.33 22.71
N VAL A 16 31.53 10.38 23.55
CA VAL A 16 30.14 10.38 23.09
C VAL A 16 29.87 11.76 22.50
N THR A 17 29.92 11.88 21.18
CA THR A 17 29.34 13.04 20.50
C THR A 17 27.82 12.92 20.62
N ALA A 18 27.24 13.58 21.61
CA ALA A 18 25.80 13.80 21.62
C ALA A 18 25.44 14.59 20.35
N ALA A 19 24.62 14.00 19.48
CA ALA A 19 23.99 14.75 18.40
C ALA A 19 23.25 15.95 19.03
N PRO A 20 23.37 17.17 18.48
CA PRO A 20 22.63 18.31 19.00
C PRO A 20 21.14 17.97 19.00
N ALA A 21 20.46 18.23 20.11
CA ALA A 21 19.02 18.06 20.20
C ALA A 21 18.38 18.85 19.05
N ALA A 22 17.70 18.14 18.13
CA ALA A 22 16.95 18.79 17.07
C ALA A 22 15.96 19.77 17.73
N ASN A 23 15.99 21.04 17.32
CA ASN A 23 15.07 22.07 17.83
C ASN A 23 13.64 21.68 17.41
N LYS A 24 12.91 21.01 18.31
CA LYS A 24 11.50 20.68 18.09
C LYS A 24 10.67 21.96 18.12
N ALA A 25 9.92 22.21 17.06
CA ALA A 25 8.87 23.21 17.03
C ALA A 25 7.59 22.63 17.65
N THR A 26 7.00 23.36 18.59
CA THR A 26 5.69 23.01 19.15
C THR A 26 4.60 23.53 18.22
N CYS A 27 3.74 22.64 17.74
CA CYS A 27 2.57 22.96 16.93
C CYS A 27 1.50 23.66 17.80
N PRO A 28 0.51 24.37 17.22
CA PRO A 28 -0.54 25.05 17.97
C PRO A 28 -1.35 24.15 18.94
N ASP A 29 -1.38 22.85 18.67
CA ASP A 29 -2.02 21.82 19.49
C ASP A 29 -1.12 21.23 20.60
N GLY A 30 0.13 21.66 20.70
CA GLY A 30 1.12 21.18 21.67
C GLY A 30 2.01 20.04 21.18
N THR A 31 1.78 19.51 19.98
CA THR A 31 2.58 18.41 19.41
C THR A 31 3.99 18.88 19.07
N GLN A 32 4.99 18.09 19.45
CA GLN A 32 6.40 18.41 19.21
C GLN A 32 6.83 17.85 17.86
N SER A 33 6.94 18.70 16.85
CA SER A 33 7.50 18.33 15.55
C SER A 33 8.95 18.80 15.43
N THR A 34 9.78 18.01 14.77
CA THR A 34 11.13 18.37 14.35
C THR A 34 11.15 19.53 13.34
N THR A 35 10.02 19.84 12.67
CA THR A 35 9.94 20.90 11.66
C THR A 35 8.67 21.74 11.80
N ARG A 36 8.79 23.07 11.95
CA ARG A 36 7.65 24.01 12.02
C ARG A 36 6.67 23.89 10.83
N ARG A 37 7.14 23.40 9.69
CA ARG A 37 6.36 23.19 8.46
C ARG A 37 5.52 21.91 8.45
N ALA A 38 5.73 20.99 9.40
CA ALA A 38 4.89 19.80 9.58
C ALA A 38 3.61 20.09 10.41
N ALA A 39 3.55 21.25 11.07
CA ALA A 39 2.41 21.66 11.91
C ALA A 39 1.02 21.61 11.22
N PRO A 40 0.88 21.88 9.91
CA PRO A 40 -0.41 21.73 9.23
C PRO A 40 -0.88 20.27 9.07
N PHE A 41 -0.02 19.28 9.31
CA PHE A 41 -0.36 17.86 9.12
C PHE A 41 -0.97 17.21 10.36
N VAL A 42 -0.61 17.66 11.56
CA VAL A 42 -1.15 17.10 12.82
C VAL A 42 -2.68 17.23 12.95
N PRO A 43 -3.32 18.41 12.79
CA PRO A 43 -4.78 18.51 12.88
C PRO A 43 -5.52 17.79 11.75
N ARG A 44 -4.82 17.45 10.66
CA ARG A 44 -5.38 16.72 9.52
C ARG A 44 -5.37 15.22 9.76
N ASP A 45 -4.34 14.68 10.40
CA ASP A 45 -4.35 13.29 10.87
C ASP A 45 -5.62 13.03 11.69
N GLN A 46 -5.85 13.85 12.72
CA GLN A 46 -7.07 13.73 13.53
C GLN A 46 -8.36 13.87 12.70
N ASN A 47 -8.41 14.79 11.72
CA ASN A 47 -9.61 14.98 10.90
C ASN A 47 -9.87 13.80 9.96
N LEU A 48 -8.83 13.27 9.31
CA LEU A 48 -8.91 12.07 8.47
C LEU A 48 -9.31 10.86 9.32
N GLN A 49 -8.74 10.71 10.51
CA GLN A 49 -9.08 9.61 11.40
C GLN A 49 -10.51 9.72 11.94
N ASP A 50 -10.97 10.91 12.34
CA ASP A 50 -12.29 11.05 12.96
C ASP A 50 -13.44 11.07 11.94
N ASN A 51 -13.19 11.51 10.71
CA ASN A 51 -14.23 11.79 9.73
C ASN A 51 -14.11 11.02 8.42
N LEU A 52 -13.07 10.19 8.24
CA LEU A 52 -12.95 9.33 7.06
C LEU A 52 -12.58 7.90 7.46
N PHE A 53 -11.38 7.69 8.01
CA PHE A 53 -10.87 6.34 8.27
C PHE A 53 -11.40 5.68 9.55
N LEU A 54 -11.94 6.47 10.49
CA LEU A 54 -12.48 6.00 11.77
C LEU A 54 -11.50 5.15 12.60
N GLY A 55 -10.18 5.38 12.42
CA GLY A 55 -9.14 4.57 13.04
C GLY A 55 -9.06 3.13 12.53
N ASP A 56 -9.70 2.82 11.39
CA ASP A 56 -9.82 1.49 10.83
C ASP A 56 -8.98 1.31 9.55
N CYS A 57 -8.56 0.07 9.31
CA CYS A 57 -8.01 -0.37 8.03
C CYS A 57 -9.17 -0.99 7.24
N GLY A 58 -10.13 -0.15 6.87
CA GLY A 58 -11.34 -0.56 6.15
C GLY A 58 -11.41 0.07 4.76
N GLU A 59 -12.59 0.09 4.17
CA GLU A 59 -12.83 0.52 2.78
C GLU A 59 -12.17 1.87 2.43
N ASP A 60 -12.49 2.92 3.18
CA ASP A 60 -11.99 4.27 2.89
C ASP A 60 -10.45 4.36 3.02
N ALA A 61 -9.85 3.53 3.89
CA ALA A 61 -8.41 3.44 4.03
C ALA A 61 -7.77 2.73 2.82
N HIS A 62 -8.36 1.63 2.35
CA HIS A 62 -7.89 0.88 1.17
C HIS A 62 -7.92 1.77 -0.07
N GLU A 63 -9.03 2.48 -0.29
CA GLU A 63 -9.20 3.38 -1.44
C GLU A 63 -8.23 4.57 -1.39
N ALA A 64 -7.96 5.14 -0.21
CA ALA A 64 -6.93 6.18 -0.06
C ALA A 64 -5.51 5.67 -0.36
N ILE A 65 -5.19 4.42 0.00
CA ILE A 65 -3.90 3.79 -0.29
C ILE A 65 -3.77 3.54 -1.79
N ARG A 66 -4.83 3.02 -2.44
CA ARG A 66 -4.89 2.85 -3.90
C ARG A 66 -4.67 4.18 -4.61
N LEU A 67 -5.32 5.27 -4.17
CA LEU A 67 -5.15 6.61 -4.75
C LEU A 67 -3.70 7.10 -4.72
N THR A 68 -2.93 6.78 -3.68
CA THR A 68 -1.50 7.16 -3.67
C THR A 68 -0.70 6.54 -4.81
N PHE A 69 -1.03 5.31 -5.19
CA PHE A 69 -0.39 4.64 -6.32
C PHE A 69 -0.86 5.25 -7.65
N HIS A 70 -2.17 5.41 -7.82
CA HIS A 70 -2.75 5.92 -9.06
C HIS A 70 -2.33 7.36 -9.37
N ASP A 71 -2.22 8.24 -8.37
CA ASP A 71 -1.64 9.58 -8.54
C ASP A 71 -0.14 9.48 -8.89
N ALA A 72 0.64 8.74 -8.10
CA ALA A 72 2.09 8.73 -8.23
C ALA A 72 2.61 8.08 -9.52
N ILE A 73 2.02 6.96 -9.97
CA ILE A 73 2.54 6.18 -11.10
C ILE A 73 2.24 6.83 -12.46
N ALA A 74 1.34 7.82 -12.49
CA ALA A 74 0.93 8.59 -13.67
C ALA A 74 1.99 9.63 -14.08
N ILE A 75 3.19 9.14 -14.41
CA ILE A 75 4.34 9.87 -14.95
C ILE A 75 5.05 8.99 -15.96
N SER A 76 5.73 9.53 -16.97
CA SER A 76 6.53 8.72 -17.91
C SER A 76 7.84 9.38 -18.27
N GLN A 77 8.96 8.68 -18.06
CA GLN A 77 10.29 9.18 -18.45
C GLN A 77 10.45 9.23 -19.98
N SER A 78 9.93 8.24 -20.70
CA SER A 78 10.02 8.17 -22.16
C SER A 78 9.09 9.15 -22.89
N GLN A 79 7.91 9.45 -22.34
CA GLN A 79 6.97 10.43 -22.92
C GLN A 79 7.22 11.87 -22.43
N GLY A 80 7.98 12.03 -21.35
CA GLY A 80 8.35 13.32 -20.77
C GLY A 80 7.25 13.96 -19.92
N SER A 81 7.51 15.17 -19.41
CA SER A 81 6.69 15.82 -18.38
C SER A 81 5.27 16.22 -18.82
N GLN A 82 4.91 16.05 -20.09
CA GLN A 82 3.55 16.32 -20.58
C GLN A 82 2.62 15.11 -20.42
N ALA A 83 3.18 13.92 -20.15
CA ALA A 83 2.39 12.70 -19.97
C ALA A 83 1.76 12.62 -18.57
N GLY A 84 2.36 13.26 -17.57
CA GLY A 84 1.86 13.27 -16.20
C GLY A 84 2.97 13.66 -15.22
N GLY A 85 2.58 14.22 -14.09
CA GLY A 85 3.50 14.81 -13.10
C GLY A 85 3.89 13.87 -11.96
N GLY A 86 3.35 12.66 -11.90
CA GLY A 86 3.60 11.71 -10.82
C GLY A 86 2.87 12.10 -9.55
N ALA A 87 3.52 12.01 -8.39
CA ALA A 87 2.90 12.33 -7.11
C ALA A 87 2.71 13.85 -6.99
N ASP A 88 1.66 14.39 -7.60
CA ASP A 88 1.39 15.82 -7.74
C ASP A 88 -0.07 16.21 -7.42
N GLY A 89 -0.91 15.23 -7.08
CA GLY A 89 -2.33 15.41 -6.76
C GLY A 89 -3.19 15.73 -7.98
N SER A 90 -2.74 15.42 -9.18
CA SER A 90 -3.48 15.63 -10.44
C SER A 90 -4.86 14.96 -10.42
N MET A 91 -5.00 13.81 -9.75
CA MET A 91 -6.29 13.17 -9.49
C MET A 91 -7.30 14.10 -8.78
N LEU A 92 -6.86 14.94 -7.85
CA LEU A 92 -7.72 15.89 -7.13
C LEU A 92 -7.86 17.23 -7.87
N ILE A 93 -6.82 17.67 -8.59
CA ILE A 93 -6.84 18.95 -9.33
C ILE A 93 -7.65 18.85 -10.62
N PHE A 94 -7.67 17.68 -11.26
CA PHE A 94 -8.40 17.38 -12.48
C PHE A 94 -9.38 16.20 -12.28
N PRO A 95 -10.34 16.31 -11.35
CA PRO A 95 -11.15 15.17 -10.91
C PRO A 95 -12.12 14.63 -11.97
N THR A 96 -12.34 15.38 -13.06
CA THR A 96 -13.19 14.98 -14.18
C THR A 96 -12.38 14.52 -15.39
N VAL A 97 -11.11 14.14 -15.22
CA VAL A 97 -10.24 13.67 -16.31
C VAL A 97 -9.70 12.29 -15.99
N GLU A 98 -8.77 12.19 -15.05
CA GLU A 98 -8.08 10.93 -14.74
C GLU A 98 -9.00 9.89 -14.10
N PRO A 99 -9.90 10.23 -13.15
CA PRO A 99 -10.84 9.26 -12.60
C PRO A 99 -11.80 8.63 -13.61
N LEU A 100 -12.02 9.28 -14.77
CA LEU A 100 -12.87 8.76 -15.86
C LEU A 100 -12.15 7.76 -16.77
N LEU A 101 -10.85 7.55 -16.61
CA LEU A 101 -10.09 6.57 -17.38
C LEU A 101 -10.44 5.16 -16.90
N THR A 102 -10.56 4.20 -17.82
CA THR A 102 -10.99 2.83 -17.49
C THR A 102 -10.09 2.16 -16.45
N ALA A 103 -8.77 2.35 -16.52
CA ALA A 103 -7.83 1.80 -15.54
C ALA A 103 -7.96 2.43 -14.14
N ASN A 104 -8.66 3.56 -14.02
CA ASN A 104 -8.94 4.27 -12.77
C ASN A 104 -10.35 4.00 -12.23
N ASN A 105 -11.11 3.06 -12.81
CA ASN A 105 -12.47 2.79 -12.36
C ASN A 105 -12.53 2.51 -10.84
N GLY A 106 -13.47 3.14 -10.13
CA GLY A 106 -13.61 3.12 -8.68
C GLY A 106 -12.79 4.18 -7.93
N ILE A 107 -11.78 4.81 -8.54
CA ILE A 107 -10.94 5.80 -7.83
C ILE A 107 -11.69 7.10 -7.49
N SER A 108 -12.87 7.31 -8.08
CA SER A 108 -13.66 8.51 -7.85
C SER A 108 -14.07 8.66 -6.38
N ASP A 109 -14.25 7.55 -5.66
CA ASP A 109 -14.64 7.55 -4.25
C ASP A 109 -13.55 8.17 -3.35
N SER A 110 -12.30 7.71 -3.46
CA SER A 110 -11.16 8.29 -2.73
C SER A 110 -10.86 9.73 -3.15
N VAL A 111 -11.02 10.06 -4.44
CA VAL A 111 -10.85 11.44 -4.94
C VAL A 111 -11.88 12.37 -4.31
N ASN A 112 -13.16 12.00 -4.34
CA ASN A 112 -14.24 12.80 -3.76
C ASN A 112 -14.09 12.93 -2.24
N ASN A 113 -13.67 11.85 -1.56
CA ASN A 113 -13.37 11.88 -0.14
C ASN A 113 -12.25 12.88 0.17
N LEU A 114 -11.10 12.82 -0.49
CA LEU A 114 -10.01 13.76 -0.21
C LEU A 114 -10.28 15.20 -0.67
N LEU A 115 -11.09 15.39 -1.72
CA LEU A 115 -11.54 16.72 -2.14
C LEU A 115 -12.33 17.45 -1.04
N HIS A 116 -13.04 16.72 -0.17
CA HIS A 116 -13.70 17.31 1.00
C HIS A 116 -12.70 17.98 1.96
N PHE A 117 -11.53 17.36 2.17
CA PHE A 117 -10.52 17.83 3.11
C PHE A 117 -9.56 18.88 2.52
N LEU A 118 -9.35 18.87 1.20
CA LEU A 118 -8.44 19.80 0.51
C LEU A 118 -8.68 21.29 0.85
N PRO A 119 -9.92 21.84 0.83
CA PRO A 119 -10.15 23.25 1.17
C PRO A 119 -10.03 23.55 2.68
N LEU A 120 -10.03 22.53 3.54
CA LEU A 120 -9.97 22.70 5.01
C LEU A 120 -8.54 22.91 5.52
N HIS A 121 -7.53 22.64 4.70
CA HIS A 121 -6.13 22.62 5.11
C HIS A 121 -5.22 23.35 4.10
N PRO A 122 -4.26 24.18 4.55
CA PRO A 122 -3.37 24.91 3.66
C PRO A 122 -2.21 24.03 3.15
N VAL A 123 -2.52 23.02 2.34
CA VAL A 123 -1.56 22.10 1.71
C VAL A 123 -1.86 21.86 0.23
N SER A 124 -0.88 21.33 -0.50
CA SER A 124 -1.10 20.88 -1.88
C SER A 124 -1.90 19.58 -1.93
N ALA A 125 -2.52 19.33 -3.09
CA ALA A 125 -3.24 18.10 -3.37
C ALA A 125 -2.31 16.88 -3.29
N GLY A 126 -1.12 16.93 -3.90
CA GLY A 126 -0.16 15.82 -3.82
C GLY A 126 0.33 15.53 -2.40
N ASP A 127 0.53 16.56 -1.56
CA ASP A 127 0.85 16.34 -0.15
C ASP A 127 -0.32 15.74 0.62
N LEU A 128 -1.57 16.10 0.28
CA LEU A 128 -2.76 15.51 0.88
C LEU A 128 -2.91 14.03 0.52
N VAL A 129 -2.79 13.66 -0.76
CA VAL A 129 -2.88 12.27 -1.23
C VAL A 129 -1.85 11.39 -0.51
N GLN A 130 -0.57 11.76 -0.57
CA GLN A 130 0.48 10.96 0.05
C GLN A 130 0.40 10.90 1.57
N PHE A 131 -0.05 11.97 2.23
CA PHE A 131 -0.26 11.96 3.68
C PHE A 131 -1.47 11.10 4.07
N ALA A 132 -2.57 11.20 3.34
CA ALA A 132 -3.77 10.42 3.60
C ALA A 132 -3.51 8.91 3.49
N GLY A 133 -2.78 8.46 2.46
CA GLY A 133 -2.37 7.06 2.35
C GLY A 133 -1.44 6.61 3.48
N ALA A 134 -0.52 7.46 3.95
CA ALA A 134 0.33 7.13 5.09
C ALA A 134 -0.45 7.01 6.41
N VAL A 135 -1.46 7.88 6.62
CA VAL A 135 -2.38 7.81 7.76
C VAL A 135 -3.26 6.56 7.66
N ALA A 136 -3.88 6.30 6.51
CA ALA A 136 -4.69 5.11 6.25
C ALA A 136 -3.91 3.82 6.54
N LEU A 137 -2.69 3.71 6.01
CA LEU A 137 -1.84 2.54 6.20
C LEU A 137 -1.45 2.34 7.68
N SER A 138 -1.33 3.42 8.47
CA SER A 138 -1.04 3.30 9.91
C SER A 138 -2.15 2.58 10.69
N ASN A 139 -3.37 2.54 10.15
CA ASN A 139 -4.49 1.81 10.76
C ASN A 139 -4.42 0.30 10.54
N CYS A 140 -3.56 -0.18 9.63
CA CYS A 140 -3.44 -1.58 9.25
C CYS A 140 -2.39 -2.28 10.11
N PRO A 141 -2.77 -3.25 10.98
CA PRO A 141 -1.83 -3.96 11.83
C PRO A 141 -0.70 -4.60 11.04
N GLY A 142 0.55 -4.30 11.41
CA GLY A 142 1.75 -4.84 10.75
C GLY A 142 2.35 -3.95 9.67
N ALA A 143 1.66 -2.87 9.30
CA ALA A 143 2.17 -1.93 8.31
C ALA A 143 3.39 -1.14 8.84
N PRO A 144 4.30 -0.73 7.93
CA PRO A 144 5.41 0.14 8.30
C PRO A 144 4.95 1.59 8.50
N GLN A 145 5.65 2.33 9.36
CA GLN A 145 5.48 3.79 9.41
C GLN A 145 6.17 4.38 8.18
N LEU A 146 5.38 4.85 7.21
CA LEU A 146 5.93 5.42 5.98
C LEU A 146 6.72 6.68 6.24
N GLU A 147 7.70 6.92 5.38
CA GLU A 147 8.29 8.24 5.27
C GLU A 147 7.29 9.19 4.61
N PHE A 148 7.19 10.41 5.14
CA PHE A 148 6.38 11.45 4.55
C PHE A 148 7.20 12.72 4.35
N LEU A 149 7.50 13.01 3.08
CA LEU A 149 8.09 14.28 2.68
C LEU A 149 7.00 15.20 2.15
N ALA A 150 7.01 16.48 2.51
CA ALA A 150 6.03 17.49 2.12
C ALA A 150 6.65 18.61 1.29
N GLY A 151 5.84 19.31 0.50
CA GLY A 151 6.24 20.44 -0.34
C GLY A 151 5.96 20.26 -1.82
N ARG A 152 5.15 19.27 -2.22
CA ARG A 152 4.77 19.07 -3.62
C ARG A 152 4.03 20.29 -4.16
N PRO A 153 4.34 20.80 -5.36
CA PRO A 153 3.47 21.77 -6.03
C PRO A 153 2.17 21.08 -6.47
N ASN A 154 1.08 21.85 -6.60
CA ASN A 154 -0.13 21.33 -7.24
C ASN A 154 0.12 21.07 -8.72
N ALA A 155 -0.45 19.98 -9.24
CA ALA A 155 -0.49 19.67 -10.66
C ALA A 155 -0.94 20.85 -11.53
N THR A 156 -0.40 20.93 -12.74
CA THR A 156 -0.76 21.97 -13.74
C THR A 156 -1.40 21.42 -15.00
N ALA A 157 -1.39 20.09 -15.17
CA ALA A 157 -2.07 19.34 -16.22
C ALA A 157 -2.45 17.95 -15.67
N PRO A 158 -3.52 17.32 -16.17
CA PRO A 158 -3.83 15.93 -15.87
C PRO A 158 -2.83 14.99 -16.55
N ALA A 159 -2.69 13.78 -16.02
CA ALA A 159 -1.97 12.73 -16.72
C ALA A 159 -2.73 12.21 -17.95
N VAL A 160 -2.00 11.62 -18.89
CA VAL A 160 -2.55 10.94 -20.06
C VAL A 160 -2.94 9.50 -19.72
N ASP A 161 -3.85 8.94 -20.52
CA ASP A 161 -4.26 7.54 -20.40
C ASP A 161 -3.14 6.55 -20.72
N GLY A 162 -3.28 5.30 -20.24
CA GLY A 162 -2.35 4.20 -20.46
C GLY A 162 -1.13 4.20 -19.51
N LEU A 163 -1.15 5.02 -18.46
CA LEU A 163 -0.09 5.09 -17.46
C LEU A 163 -0.36 4.22 -16.22
N ILE A 164 -1.57 3.73 -16.02
CA ILE A 164 -1.90 2.87 -14.89
C ILE A 164 -1.77 1.40 -15.34
N PRO A 165 -1.00 0.55 -14.64
CA PRO A 165 -1.02 -0.89 -14.89
C PRO A 165 -2.41 -1.48 -14.69
N GLU A 166 -2.82 -2.38 -15.58
CA GLU A 166 -4.13 -3.05 -15.50
C GLU A 166 -3.97 -4.53 -15.12
N PRO A 167 -4.97 -5.15 -14.46
CA PRO A 167 -4.85 -6.52 -13.97
C PRO A 167 -4.68 -7.57 -15.08
N GLN A 168 -5.12 -7.27 -16.31
CA GLN A 168 -4.91 -8.12 -17.49
C GLN A 168 -3.54 -7.96 -18.15
N ASP A 169 -2.68 -7.05 -17.68
CA ASP A 169 -1.39 -6.81 -18.29
C ASP A 169 -0.42 -7.98 -18.10
N SER A 170 0.43 -8.19 -19.11
CA SER A 170 1.55 -9.14 -19.00
C SER A 170 2.63 -8.60 -18.05
N VAL A 171 3.42 -9.51 -17.46
CA VAL A 171 4.59 -9.14 -16.63
C VAL A 171 5.56 -8.20 -17.37
N ASP A 172 5.77 -8.40 -18.68
CA ASP A 172 6.61 -7.52 -19.49
C ASP A 172 6.10 -6.08 -19.49
N LYS A 173 4.79 -5.89 -19.71
CA LYS A 173 4.14 -4.58 -19.72
C LYS A 173 4.19 -3.93 -18.34
N ILE A 174 3.88 -4.69 -17.28
CA ILE A 174 3.90 -4.18 -15.90
C ILE A 174 5.32 -3.72 -15.54
N LEU A 175 6.33 -4.59 -15.69
CA LEU A 175 7.71 -4.24 -15.32
C LEU A 175 8.24 -3.06 -16.16
N ALA A 176 7.92 -3.00 -17.46
CA ALA A 176 8.30 -1.86 -18.30
C ALA A 176 7.59 -0.55 -17.87
N ARG A 177 6.31 -0.62 -17.46
CA ARG A 177 5.55 0.54 -16.98
C ARG A 177 6.18 1.12 -15.71
N PHE A 178 6.52 0.26 -14.76
CA PHE A 178 7.20 0.63 -13.52
C PHE A 178 8.63 1.13 -13.77
N GLU A 179 9.39 0.51 -14.67
CA GLU A 179 10.72 1.00 -15.07
C GLU A 179 10.62 2.41 -15.70
N ASP A 180 9.67 2.65 -16.60
CA ASP A 180 9.47 3.95 -17.24
C ASP A 180 8.95 5.04 -16.29
N ALA A 181 8.15 4.69 -15.28
CA ALA A 181 7.63 5.65 -14.32
C ALA A 181 8.74 6.23 -13.42
N GLY A 182 9.62 5.36 -12.90
CA GLY A 182 10.56 5.74 -11.85
C GLY A 182 11.80 4.88 -11.73
N GLY A 183 12.10 4.05 -12.73
CA GLY A 183 13.20 3.09 -12.69
C GLY A 183 13.02 2.05 -11.59
N PHE A 184 11.78 1.58 -11.35
CA PHE A 184 11.52 0.55 -10.36
C PHE A 184 12.05 -0.81 -10.83
N THR A 185 12.73 -1.50 -9.93
CA THR A 185 13.20 -2.88 -10.16
C THR A 185 12.04 -3.86 -9.97
N PRO A 186 12.11 -5.09 -10.54
CA PRO A 186 11.09 -6.11 -10.29
C PRO A 186 10.89 -6.43 -8.80
N PHE A 187 11.94 -6.33 -7.98
CA PHE A 187 11.83 -6.47 -6.52
C PHE A 187 10.99 -5.35 -5.89
N GLU A 188 11.20 -4.09 -6.30
CA GLU A 188 10.39 -2.96 -5.81
C GLU A 188 8.93 -3.07 -6.29
N VAL A 189 8.66 -3.58 -7.49
CA VAL A 189 7.29 -3.85 -7.98
C VAL A 189 6.58 -4.86 -7.08
N VAL A 190 7.20 -6.02 -6.82
CA VAL A 190 6.64 -7.03 -5.91
C VAL A 190 6.52 -6.49 -4.48
N SER A 191 7.45 -5.64 -4.05
CA SER A 191 7.38 -5.00 -2.74
C SER A 191 6.17 -4.08 -2.62
N LEU A 192 5.84 -3.30 -3.65
CA LEU A 192 4.66 -2.42 -3.66
C LEU A 192 3.35 -3.22 -3.64
N LEU A 193 3.31 -4.39 -4.27
CA LEU A 193 2.13 -5.27 -4.25
C LEU A 193 1.80 -5.85 -2.87
N ALA A 194 2.64 -5.64 -1.85
CA ALA A 194 2.23 -5.90 -0.46
C ALA A 194 1.00 -5.08 -0.05
N SER A 195 0.67 -3.97 -0.74
CA SER A 195 -0.61 -3.27 -0.56
C SER A 195 -1.82 -4.15 -0.85
N HIS A 196 -1.68 -5.20 -1.67
CA HIS A 196 -2.79 -6.12 -1.94
C HIS A 196 -3.15 -7.00 -0.72
N SER A 197 -2.34 -7.01 0.34
CA SER A 197 -2.72 -7.64 1.62
C SER A 197 -3.82 -6.86 2.38
N ILE A 198 -4.07 -5.61 1.97
CA ILE A 198 -5.11 -4.75 2.55
C ILE A 198 -5.95 -4.12 1.45
N ALA A 199 -6.41 -4.96 0.52
CA ALA A 199 -7.12 -4.51 -0.66
C ALA A 199 -8.27 -5.44 -1.04
N ARG A 200 -9.22 -4.85 -1.76
CA ARG A 200 -10.41 -5.51 -2.32
C ARG A 200 -10.68 -4.97 -3.72
N ALA A 201 -11.56 -5.63 -4.46
CA ALA A 201 -12.03 -5.18 -5.78
C ALA A 201 -13.54 -5.05 -5.83
N ASP A 202 -14.00 -3.90 -6.34
CA ASP A 202 -15.42 -3.59 -6.56
C ASP A 202 -15.80 -3.51 -8.04
N LYS A 203 -14.81 -3.44 -8.93
CA LYS A 203 -15.02 -3.14 -10.36
C LYS A 203 -14.49 -4.21 -11.33
N VAL A 204 -13.84 -5.25 -10.82
CA VAL A 204 -13.35 -6.36 -11.66
C VAL A 204 -14.53 -7.25 -12.05
N ASP A 205 -15.37 -7.62 -11.08
CA ASP A 205 -16.65 -8.28 -11.30
C ASP A 205 -17.77 -7.33 -10.86
N GLU A 206 -18.63 -6.87 -11.78
CA GLU A 206 -19.69 -5.91 -11.47
C GLU A 206 -20.90 -6.52 -10.72
N THR A 207 -20.89 -7.83 -10.44
CA THR A 207 -21.98 -8.54 -9.72
C THR A 207 -21.75 -8.68 -8.23
N ILE A 208 -20.52 -8.42 -7.76
CA ILE A 208 -20.10 -8.47 -6.36
C ILE A 208 -19.27 -7.22 -6.03
N ASP A 209 -19.24 -6.83 -4.76
CA ASP A 209 -18.39 -5.77 -4.24
C ASP A 209 -17.42 -6.33 -3.19
N ALA A 210 -16.40 -5.53 -2.87
CA ALA A 210 -15.48 -5.78 -1.77
C ALA A 210 -14.85 -7.18 -1.80
N ALA A 211 -14.53 -7.73 -2.98
CA ALA A 211 -13.89 -9.03 -3.09
C ALA A 211 -12.41 -8.93 -2.69
N PRO A 212 -11.97 -9.51 -1.56
CA PRO A 212 -10.63 -9.30 -1.04
C PRO A 212 -9.57 -10.08 -1.83
N PHE A 213 -8.33 -9.60 -1.84
CA PHE A 213 -7.22 -10.29 -2.52
C PHE A 213 -6.50 -11.32 -1.64
N ASP A 214 -6.75 -11.29 -0.33
CA ASP A 214 -6.36 -12.33 0.62
C ASP A 214 -7.44 -12.54 1.71
N THR A 215 -7.24 -13.50 2.60
CA THR A 215 -8.19 -13.80 3.67
C THR A 215 -8.17 -12.83 4.86
N THR A 216 -7.30 -11.83 4.84
CA THR A 216 -7.03 -10.90 5.95
C THR A 216 -6.97 -9.45 5.48
N PRO A 217 -7.95 -8.94 4.73
CA PRO A 217 -7.87 -7.67 4.00
C PRO A 217 -7.78 -6.42 4.91
N PHE A 218 -7.81 -6.58 6.23
CA PHE A 218 -7.68 -5.50 7.21
C PHE A 218 -6.35 -5.57 7.99
N THR A 219 -5.47 -6.51 7.64
CA THR A 219 -4.18 -6.75 8.29
C THR A 219 -3.08 -6.71 7.23
N PHE A 220 -2.05 -5.89 7.45
CA PHE A 220 -0.92 -5.81 6.53
C PHE A 220 0.06 -6.94 6.83
N ASP A 221 -0.25 -8.14 6.35
CA ASP A 221 0.55 -9.34 6.53
C ASP A 221 0.98 -9.99 5.20
N THR A 222 1.42 -11.24 5.25
CA THR A 222 2.02 -11.93 4.10
C THR A 222 1.07 -12.92 3.43
N GLN A 223 -0.22 -12.94 3.80
CA GLN A 223 -1.21 -13.91 3.31
C GLN A 223 -1.41 -13.79 1.81
N VAL A 224 -1.53 -12.59 1.23
CA VAL A 224 -1.61 -12.42 -0.23
C VAL A 224 -0.48 -13.13 -0.99
N PHE A 225 0.76 -13.10 -0.46
CA PHE A 225 1.90 -13.76 -1.10
C PHE A 225 1.78 -15.30 -1.04
N LEU A 226 1.21 -15.83 0.04
CA LEU A 226 0.92 -17.25 0.19
C LEU A 226 -0.26 -17.69 -0.68
N GLU A 227 -1.37 -16.97 -0.61
CA GLU A 227 -2.66 -17.37 -1.16
C GLU A 227 -2.67 -17.30 -2.68
N VAL A 228 -1.99 -16.33 -3.29
CA VAL A 228 -1.81 -16.28 -4.76
C VAL A 228 -1.00 -17.48 -5.31
N LEU A 229 -0.17 -18.13 -4.48
CA LEU A 229 0.56 -19.35 -4.85
C LEU A 229 -0.28 -20.62 -4.75
N LEU A 230 -1.50 -20.56 -4.22
CA LEU A 230 -2.39 -21.71 -4.15
C LEU A 230 -3.08 -21.96 -5.50
N LYS A 231 -3.43 -23.21 -5.77
CA LYS A 231 -4.21 -23.60 -6.93
C LYS A 231 -5.61 -22.96 -6.88
N GLY A 232 -6.01 -22.30 -7.97
CA GLY A 232 -7.37 -21.80 -8.13
C GLY A 232 -8.41 -22.93 -8.19
N VAL A 233 -9.59 -22.70 -7.62
CA VAL A 233 -10.68 -23.69 -7.55
C VAL A 233 -12.04 -23.14 -8.01
N GLY A 234 -12.16 -21.82 -8.20
CA GLY A 234 -13.37 -21.18 -8.69
C GLY A 234 -13.26 -19.65 -8.71
N PHE A 235 -14.38 -18.97 -8.92
CA PHE A 235 -14.49 -17.50 -8.90
C PHE A 235 -15.48 -17.10 -7.80
N PRO A 236 -15.23 -16.00 -7.05
CA PRO A 236 -16.16 -15.51 -6.04
C PRO A 236 -17.46 -14.97 -6.64
N GLY A 237 -17.41 -14.51 -7.89
CA GLY A 237 -18.56 -14.06 -8.68
C GLY A 237 -18.73 -14.88 -9.96
N THR A 238 -18.66 -14.20 -11.10
CA THR A 238 -18.84 -14.77 -12.43
C THR A 238 -17.50 -15.23 -13.04
N PRO A 239 -17.47 -16.36 -13.76
CA PRO A 239 -16.30 -16.70 -14.58
C PRO A 239 -16.38 -15.88 -15.87
N ASN A 240 -15.30 -15.16 -16.23
CA ASN A 240 -15.05 -14.38 -17.48
C ASN A 240 -14.81 -12.87 -17.31
N ASN A 241 -14.50 -12.38 -16.11
CA ASN A 241 -14.09 -10.99 -15.94
C ASN A 241 -12.68 -10.74 -16.50
N THR A 242 -12.46 -9.54 -17.04
CA THR A 242 -11.14 -9.18 -17.60
C THR A 242 -10.15 -8.96 -16.47
N GLY A 243 -9.00 -9.64 -16.53
CA GLY A 243 -7.96 -9.51 -15.51
C GLY A 243 -8.21 -10.33 -14.24
N GLU A 244 -9.21 -11.22 -14.22
CA GLU A 244 -9.46 -12.15 -13.11
C GLU A 244 -9.08 -13.60 -13.50
N VAL A 245 -8.57 -14.37 -12.55
CA VAL A 245 -8.32 -15.81 -12.66
C VAL A 245 -8.92 -16.55 -11.46
N GLU A 246 -8.99 -17.88 -11.55
CA GLU A 246 -9.55 -18.69 -10.45
C GLU A 246 -8.82 -18.41 -9.11
N SER A 247 -9.64 -18.09 -8.12
CA SER A 247 -9.29 -17.91 -6.71
C SER A 247 -9.19 -19.26 -6.00
N PRO A 248 -8.29 -19.41 -5.01
CA PRO A 248 -8.21 -20.61 -4.18
C PRO A 248 -9.32 -20.65 -3.11
N LEU A 249 -9.93 -19.50 -2.80
CA LEU A 249 -10.87 -19.32 -1.70
C LEU A 249 -12.12 -18.52 -2.16
N PRO A 250 -12.88 -19.00 -3.16
CA PRO A 250 -13.97 -18.24 -3.77
C PRO A 250 -15.28 -18.23 -2.94
N VAL A 251 -15.39 -18.95 -1.82
CA VAL A 251 -16.66 -19.07 -1.10
C VAL A 251 -17.00 -17.78 -0.36
N GLY A 252 -18.07 -17.10 -0.79
CA GLY A 252 -18.68 -15.97 -0.10
C GLY A 252 -20.10 -16.23 0.40
N SER A 253 -20.62 -15.36 1.27
CA SER A 253 -22.00 -15.41 1.76
C SER A 253 -22.46 -14.05 2.27
N GLY A 254 -23.57 -13.53 1.73
CA GLY A 254 -24.04 -12.19 2.10
C GLY A 254 -23.08 -11.14 1.55
N THR A 255 -22.60 -10.23 2.41
CA THR A 255 -21.59 -9.22 2.07
C THR A 255 -20.15 -9.70 2.30
N ASP A 256 -19.98 -10.89 2.91
CA ASP A 256 -18.68 -11.55 3.06
C ASP A 256 -18.31 -12.20 1.72
N THR A 257 -17.83 -11.38 0.78
CA THR A 257 -17.44 -11.81 -0.56
C THR A 257 -16.22 -12.73 -0.51
N GLY A 258 -16.19 -13.76 -1.37
CA GLY A 258 -15.04 -14.67 -1.48
C GLY A 258 -13.81 -13.98 -2.06
N GLU A 259 -12.63 -14.56 -1.84
CA GLU A 259 -11.37 -14.02 -2.37
C GLU A 259 -11.40 -13.95 -3.89
N LEU A 260 -10.91 -12.84 -4.46
CA LEU A 260 -10.69 -12.64 -5.88
C LEU A 260 -9.19 -12.66 -6.18
N ARG A 261 -8.81 -13.27 -7.31
CA ARG A 261 -7.41 -13.28 -7.75
C ARG A 261 -7.23 -12.53 -9.06
N LEU A 262 -6.39 -11.50 -9.03
CA LEU A 262 -5.98 -10.78 -10.22
C LEU A 262 -5.02 -11.61 -11.08
N GLN A 263 -5.17 -11.53 -12.40
CA GLN A 263 -4.28 -12.18 -13.37
C GLN A 263 -2.83 -11.68 -13.19
N SER A 264 -2.63 -10.37 -13.06
CA SER A 264 -1.33 -9.73 -12.84
C SER A 264 -0.57 -10.34 -11.65
N ASP A 265 -1.24 -10.52 -10.53
CA ASP A 265 -0.65 -11.07 -9.31
C ASP A 265 -0.29 -12.54 -9.51
N PHE A 266 -1.21 -13.30 -10.12
CA PHE A 266 -1.00 -14.70 -10.46
C PHE A 266 0.25 -14.92 -11.33
N VAL A 267 0.44 -14.09 -12.37
CA VAL A 267 1.59 -14.21 -13.27
C VAL A 267 2.88 -13.66 -12.66
N LEU A 268 2.82 -12.60 -11.86
CA LEU A 268 4.00 -12.08 -11.14
C LEU A 268 4.51 -13.08 -10.09
N ALA A 269 3.62 -13.82 -9.43
CA ALA A 269 3.99 -14.88 -8.51
C ALA A 269 4.70 -16.07 -9.19
N ARG A 270 4.57 -16.19 -10.52
CA ARG A 270 5.04 -17.36 -11.31
C ARG A 270 6.13 -17.03 -12.34
N ASP A 271 6.33 -15.76 -12.69
CA ASP A 271 7.35 -15.34 -13.65
C ASP A 271 8.77 -15.46 -13.06
N SER A 272 9.71 -15.99 -13.86
CA SER A 272 11.10 -16.20 -13.43
C SER A 272 11.83 -14.96 -12.88
N ARG A 273 11.39 -13.74 -13.25
CA ARG A 273 11.97 -12.47 -12.79
C ARG A 273 11.47 -12.03 -11.41
N THR A 274 10.33 -12.55 -10.97
CA THR A 274 9.59 -12.05 -9.79
C THR A 274 9.20 -13.15 -8.80
N ALA A 275 9.05 -14.40 -9.24
CA ALA A 275 8.58 -15.51 -8.42
C ALA A 275 9.38 -15.73 -7.12
N CYS A 276 10.71 -15.57 -7.16
CA CYS A 276 11.53 -15.68 -5.95
C CYS A 276 11.44 -14.46 -5.02
N PHE A 277 11.09 -13.28 -5.54
CA PHE A 277 10.78 -12.13 -4.68
C PHE A 277 9.40 -12.30 -4.05
N TRP A 278 8.43 -12.80 -4.82
CA TRP A 278 7.08 -13.11 -4.35
C TRP A 278 7.10 -14.14 -3.22
N GLN A 279 7.72 -15.31 -3.46
CA GLN A 279 7.87 -16.33 -2.44
C GLN A 279 8.70 -15.83 -1.23
N GLY A 280 9.66 -14.94 -1.48
CA GLY A 280 10.55 -14.40 -0.44
C GLY A 280 9.83 -13.54 0.61
N PHE A 281 8.59 -13.11 0.38
CA PHE A 281 7.78 -12.43 1.39
C PHE A 281 6.89 -13.35 2.22
N VAL A 282 6.67 -14.59 1.78
CA VAL A 282 5.81 -15.54 2.51
C VAL A 282 6.40 -15.79 3.91
N ASN A 283 5.62 -15.46 4.95
CA ASN A 283 6.00 -15.61 6.36
C ASN A 283 7.19 -14.72 6.80
N GLU A 284 7.53 -13.68 6.05
CA GLU A 284 8.65 -12.76 6.32
C GLU A 284 8.14 -11.34 6.58
N GLN A 285 7.31 -11.17 7.63
CA GLN A 285 6.60 -9.92 7.95
C GLN A 285 7.49 -8.67 7.97
N GLU A 286 8.59 -8.71 8.74
CA GLU A 286 9.46 -7.54 8.88
C GLU A 286 10.14 -7.18 7.57
N PHE A 287 10.53 -8.19 6.77
CA PHE A 287 11.16 -8.00 5.48
C PHE A 287 10.18 -7.41 4.46
N MET A 288 8.94 -7.92 4.42
CA MET A 288 7.87 -7.38 3.58
C MET A 288 7.59 -5.91 3.92
N ALA A 289 7.32 -5.60 5.20
CA ALA A 289 7.01 -4.25 5.64
C ALA A 289 8.16 -3.26 5.38
N ALA A 290 9.41 -3.67 5.61
CA ALA A 290 10.58 -2.84 5.32
C ALA A 290 10.76 -2.59 3.81
N SER A 291 10.51 -3.61 2.98
CA SER A 291 10.64 -3.51 1.53
C SER A 291 9.55 -2.65 0.91
N PHE A 292 8.30 -2.80 1.37
CA PHE A 292 7.18 -1.94 1.01
C PHE A 292 7.48 -0.48 1.38
N LYS A 293 7.95 -0.21 2.61
CA LYS A 293 8.35 1.14 3.04
C LYS A 293 9.41 1.76 2.13
N ALA A 294 10.43 0.99 1.74
CA ALA A 294 11.48 1.48 0.87
C ALA A 294 10.95 1.81 -0.53
N ALA A 295 10.11 0.96 -1.10
CA ALA A 295 9.51 1.20 -2.41
C ALA A 295 8.52 2.38 -2.39
N MET A 296 7.72 2.51 -1.32
CA MET A 296 6.82 3.66 -1.11
C MET A 296 7.57 4.99 -0.96
N SER A 297 8.75 5.00 -0.31
CA SER A 297 9.60 6.20 -0.21
C SER A 297 10.02 6.73 -1.59
N LYS A 298 10.16 5.84 -2.58
CA LYS A 298 10.44 6.17 -3.99
C LYS A 298 9.16 6.55 -4.74
N LEU A 299 8.08 5.78 -4.60
CA LEU A 299 6.79 6.04 -5.23
C LEU A 299 6.24 7.41 -4.86
N ALA A 300 6.24 7.73 -3.57
CA ALA A 300 5.65 8.96 -3.04
C ALA A 300 6.30 10.25 -3.54
N VAL A 301 7.48 10.18 -4.18
CA VAL A 301 8.22 11.33 -4.67
C VAL A 301 8.44 11.29 -6.19
N LEU A 302 7.73 10.43 -6.92
CA LEU A 302 7.76 10.46 -8.38
C LEU A 302 7.37 11.84 -8.91
N GLY A 303 8.14 12.33 -9.89
CA GLY A 303 7.99 13.69 -10.43
C GLY A 303 8.57 14.81 -9.56
N GLN A 304 9.06 14.48 -8.36
CA GLN A 304 9.61 15.45 -7.41
C GLN A 304 11.12 15.28 -7.26
N ASN A 305 11.82 16.38 -6.95
CA ASN A 305 13.16 16.29 -6.43
C ASN A 305 13.09 16.17 -4.89
N ARG A 306 13.43 14.99 -4.39
CA ARG A 306 13.43 14.69 -2.94
C ARG A 306 14.17 15.71 -2.09
N ALA A 307 15.26 16.30 -2.60
CA ALA A 307 16.06 17.30 -1.88
C ALA A 307 15.33 18.62 -1.65
N ASP A 308 14.27 18.89 -2.44
CA ASP A 308 13.44 20.09 -2.32
C ASP A 308 12.21 19.87 -1.41
N LEU A 309 12.00 18.63 -0.95
CA LEU A 309 10.94 18.27 -0.02
C LEU A 309 11.43 18.26 1.43
N ILE A 310 10.51 18.51 2.34
CA ILE A 310 10.76 18.60 3.78
C ILE A 310 10.33 17.30 4.44
N ASP A 311 11.19 16.72 5.27
CA ASP A 311 10.83 15.56 6.08
C ASP A 311 9.84 15.95 7.19
N CYS A 312 8.65 15.38 7.09
CA CYS A 312 7.52 15.51 8.00
C CYS A 312 7.10 14.13 8.53
N SER A 313 7.97 13.11 8.47
CA SER A 313 7.61 11.73 8.86
C SER A 313 7.23 11.59 10.33
N ASP A 314 7.61 12.56 11.17
CA ASP A 314 7.28 12.59 12.60
C ASP A 314 5.81 12.87 12.91
N VAL A 315 5.03 13.33 11.92
CA VAL A 315 3.58 13.55 12.06
C VAL A 315 2.74 12.41 11.46
N VAL A 316 3.38 11.41 10.85
CA VAL A 316 2.70 10.18 10.43
C VAL A 316 2.38 9.39 11.70
N PRO A 317 1.13 8.91 11.89
CA PRO A 317 0.80 8.13 13.08
C PRO A 317 1.68 6.90 13.24
N VAL A 318 1.90 6.48 14.48
CA VAL A 318 2.54 5.20 14.74
C VAL A 318 1.60 4.09 14.31
N PRO A 319 2.01 3.18 13.40
CA PRO A 319 1.13 2.13 12.93
C PRO A 319 0.70 1.16 14.03
N LYS A 320 -0.46 0.53 13.85
CA LYS A 320 -0.88 -0.59 14.68
C LYS A 320 0.17 -1.72 14.60
N PRO A 321 0.57 -2.32 15.73
CA PRO A 321 1.57 -3.38 15.73
C PRO A 321 1.06 -4.62 14.98
N ALA A 322 1.99 -5.40 14.42
CA ALA A 322 1.65 -6.67 13.79
C ALA A 322 0.94 -7.62 14.76
N VAL A 323 0.05 -8.47 14.23
CA VAL A 323 -0.66 -9.51 14.98
C VAL A 323 0.30 -10.59 15.51
N ASN A 324 1.52 -10.68 14.97
CA ASN A 324 2.55 -11.68 15.31
C ASN A 324 2.07 -13.14 15.13
N LYS A 325 1.11 -13.36 14.21
CA LYS A 325 0.74 -14.68 13.71
C LYS A 325 1.62 -15.00 12.50
N PRO A 326 2.33 -16.15 12.46
CA PRO A 326 2.97 -16.63 11.24
C PRO A 326 1.94 -16.81 10.12
N ALA A 327 2.39 -16.71 8.87
CA ALA A 327 1.53 -17.05 7.73
C ALA A 327 1.04 -18.50 7.85
N SER A 328 -0.20 -18.74 7.47
CA SER A 328 -0.84 -20.06 7.59
C SER A 328 -1.74 -20.33 6.41
N PHE A 329 -1.76 -21.57 5.94
CA PHE A 329 -2.71 -22.01 4.94
C PHE A 329 -4.14 -21.84 5.48
N PRO A 330 -5.02 -21.10 4.82
CA PRO A 330 -6.42 -21.03 5.20
C PRO A 330 -7.07 -22.41 5.19
N ALA A 331 -8.11 -22.60 6.01
CA ALA A 331 -8.86 -23.86 6.05
C ALA A 331 -9.32 -24.26 4.63
N THR A 332 -9.28 -25.56 4.31
CA THR A 332 -9.47 -26.18 2.97
C THR A 332 -8.30 -26.13 2.01
N THR A 333 -7.21 -25.43 2.36
CA THR A 333 -5.98 -25.39 1.55
C THR A 333 -4.82 -26.06 2.30
N GLY A 334 -3.69 -26.28 1.61
CA GLY A 334 -2.48 -26.76 2.25
C GLY A 334 -1.28 -26.84 1.31
N PRO A 335 -0.15 -27.39 1.79
CA PRO A 335 1.07 -27.53 0.98
C PRO A 335 0.87 -28.28 -0.33
N GLN A 336 -0.10 -29.18 -0.40
CA GLN A 336 -0.45 -29.93 -1.61
C GLN A 336 -1.04 -29.07 -2.73
N ASP A 337 -1.52 -27.86 -2.41
CA ASP A 337 -2.18 -26.95 -3.33
C ASP A 337 -1.23 -25.87 -3.87
N LEU A 338 0.04 -25.86 -3.43
CA LEU A 338 1.02 -24.86 -3.85
C LEU A 338 1.48 -25.07 -5.31
N GLU A 339 1.49 -23.97 -6.06
CA GLU A 339 2.04 -23.85 -7.42
C GLU A 339 3.34 -23.04 -7.41
N ILE A 340 4.41 -23.65 -6.89
CA ILE A 340 5.70 -23.00 -6.69
C ILE A 340 6.47 -22.79 -7.99
N SER A 341 6.99 -21.58 -8.19
CA SER A 341 7.81 -21.21 -9.36
C SER A 341 9.23 -20.72 -9.00
N CYS A 342 9.56 -20.55 -7.71
CA CYS A 342 10.93 -20.22 -7.29
C CYS A 342 11.77 -21.47 -7.06
N ALA A 343 12.72 -21.75 -7.95
CA ALA A 343 13.66 -22.88 -7.79
C ALA A 343 14.86 -22.56 -6.89
N ALA A 344 15.12 -21.29 -6.59
CA ALA A 344 16.31 -20.84 -5.87
C ALA A 344 16.14 -20.79 -4.34
N GLN A 345 14.91 -20.88 -3.85
CA GLN A 345 14.59 -20.75 -2.43
C GLN A 345 13.63 -21.86 -2.01
N GLN A 346 13.82 -22.41 -0.82
CA GLN A 346 12.89 -23.37 -0.24
C GLN A 346 11.64 -22.62 0.25
N PHE A 347 10.46 -23.15 -0.07
CA PHE A 347 9.20 -22.64 0.49
C PHE A 347 9.14 -22.92 2.01
N PRO A 348 8.73 -21.95 2.85
CA PRO A 348 8.70 -22.14 4.29
C PRO A 348 7.68 -23.22 4.73
N THR A 349 7.97 -23.90 5.84
CA THR A 349 7.00 -24.82 6.46
C THR A 349 5.98 -23.99 7.25
N LEU A 350 4.71 -24.00 6.81
CA LEU A 350 3.62 -23.29 7.46
C LEU A 350 2.59 -24.26 8.07
N THR A 351 1.82 -23.78 9.03
CA THR A 351 0.65 -24.49 9.57
C THR A 351 -0.57 -24.30 8.68
N THR A 352 -1.56 -25.18 8.83
CA THR A 352 -2.88 -25.05 8.20
C THR A 352 -3.92 -24.76 9.27
N ASP A 353 -4.75 -23.75 9.04
CA ASP A 353 -5.86 -23.41 9.92
C ASP A 353 -6.90 -24.55 9.96
N ALA A 354 -7.41 -24.84 11.15
CA ALA A 354 -8.29 -25.98 11.35
C ALA A 354 -9.69 -25.72 10.78
N GLY A 355 -10.15 -26.58 9.86
CA GLY A 355 -11.50 -26.52 9.32
C GLY A 355 -11.66 -27.41 8.10
N ALA A 356 -12.85 -28.01 7.95
CA ALA A 356 -13.19 -28.81 6.76
C ALA A 356 -13.90 -27.99 5.67
N GLN A 357 -14.21 -26.73 5.96
CA GLN A 357 -14.89 -25.79 5.07
C GLN A 357 -14.10 -24.48 5.06
N GLN A 358 -14.18 -23.74 3.96
CA GLN A 358 -13.55 -22.44 3.84
C GLN A 358 -14.15 -21.50 4.89
N THR A 359 -13.29 -20.75 5.58
CA THR A 359 -13.72 -19.67 6.46
C THR A 359 -14.15 -18.47 5.59
N LEU A 360 -15.31 -17.88 5.88
CA LEU A 360 -15.74 -16.65 5.23
C LEU A 360 -14.78 -15.51 5.58
N VAL A 361 -14.43 -14.69 4.60
CA VAL A 361 -13.65 -13.47 4.83
C VAL A 361 -14.62 -12.36 5.23
N PRO A 362 -14.52 -11.80 6.45
CA PRO A 362 -15.50 -10.83 6.90
C PRO A 362 -15.50 -9.56 6.05
N HIS A 363 -16.68 -9.01 5.79
CA HIS A 363 -16.84 -7.73 5.10
C HIS A 363 -16.28 -6.54 5.91
N CYS A 364 -16.28 -6.65 7.24
CA CYS A 364 -15.86 -5.60 8.17
C CYS A 364 -14.75 -6.06 9.11
N SER A 365 -13.90 -5.12 9.54
CA SER A 365 -12.74 -5.36 10.42
C SER A 365 -13.09 -5.91 11.80
N ASP A 366 -14.31 -5.70 12.28
CA ASP A 366 -14.84 -6.25 13.53
C ASP A 366 -15.49 -7.64 13.39
N GLY A 367 -15.48 -8.20 12.17
CA GLY A 367 -16.07 -9.49 11.84
C GLY A 367 -17.56 -9.42 11.48
N ALA A 368 -18.16 -8.23 11.40
CA ALA A 368 -19.55 -8.05 10.99
C ALA A 368 -19.72 -8.05 9.46
N MET A 369 -20.97 -8.17 9.03
CA MET A 369 -21.41 -8.07 7.63
C MET A 369 -21.81 -6.64 7.20
N SER A 370 -21.78 -5.68 8.13
CA SER A 370 -22.14 -4.29 7.85
C SER A 370 -21.34 -3.36 8.75
N CYS A 371 -20.68 -2.40 8.14
CA CYS A 371 -19.84 -1.40 8.78
C CYS A 371 -20.20 -0.02 8.26
N THR A 372 -19.86 0.99 9.06
CA THR A 372 -20.00 2.39 8.66
C THR A 372 -18.86 2.73 7.71
N THR A 373 -19.19 3.15 6.49
CA THR A 373 -18.27 3.80 5.56
C THR A 373 -18.64 5.27 5.39
N VAL A 374 -17.66 6.11 5.09
CA VAL A 374 -17.88 7.54 4.84
C VAL A 374 -17.63 7.81 3.37
N GLN A 375 -18.69 8.19 2.66
CA GLN A 375 -18.56 8.64 1.28
C GLN A 375 -19.06 10.07 1.12
N PHE A 376 -18.19 10.95 0.64
CA PHE A 376 -18.54 12.31 0.27
C PHE A 376 -18.91 12.37 -1.21
N ASP A 377 -19.97 13.12 -1.53
CA ASP A 377 -20.27 13.49 -2.92
C ASP A 377 -19.16 14.41 -3.46
N GLY A 378 -18.84 14.29 -4.74
CA GLY A 378 -17.89 15.18 -5.38
C GLY A 378 -17.93 15.14 -6.90
N PRO A 379 -17.03 15.91 -7.56
CA PRO A 379 -17.03 16.07 -9.01
C PRO A 379 -16.40 14.89 -9.77
N ALA A 380 -15.65 14.00 -9.12
CA ALA A 380 -15.11 12.82 -9.78
C ALA A 380 -16.20 11.78 -10.00
N SER A 381 -16.09 11.04 -11.11
CA SER A 381 -17.01 9.97 -11.46
C SER A 381 -16.23 8.84 -12.12
N ASP A 382 -16.76 7.63 -11.97
CA ASP A 382 -16.26 6.42 -12.61
C ASP A 382 -16.54 6.39 -14.12
N SER A 383 -15.77 5.61 -14.86
CA SER A 383 -16.08 5.32 -16.26
C SER A 383 -17.37 4.49 -16.38
N SER A 384 -18.26 4.89 -17.29
CA SER A 384 -19.55 4.22 -17.54
C SER A 384 -19.46 2.92 -18.33
#